data_AF-A0A6L8CLL7-F1
#
_entry.id   AF-A0A6L8CLL7-F1
#
_cell.length_a   1.000
_cell.length_b   1.000
_cell.length_c   1.000
_cell.angle_alpha   90.00
_cell.angle_beta   90.00
_cell.angle_gamma   90.00
#
_symmetry.space_group_name_H-M   'P 1'
#
loop_
_entity.id
_entity.type
_entity.pdbx_description
1 polymer ?
#
loop_
_entity_poly.entity_id
_entity_poly.type
_entity_poly.pdbx_seq_one_letter_code
_entity_poly.pdbx_strand_id
1 'polypeptide(L)'
;MSNLHILEQVISTSLEPMMEEAEENGLWFYHMTELGEEIWCSPPFLRREQAKGQLIIAPEHWELRNPVGYMSKLARDCQDIINEYNEMARRLKIQETLELVTHSTHPADPR
;
A
#
# COMPACT_ATOMS: atom_id res chain seq x y z
N MET A 1 -31.24 -7.23 -17.12
CA MET A 1 -30.02 -6.69 -16.47
C MET A 1 -30.47 -5.63 -15.48
N SER A 2 -30.04 -5.71 -14.22
CA SER A 2 -30.32 -4.68 -13.21
C SER A 2 -29.41 -3.47 -13.42
N ASN A 3 -29.86 -2.27 -13.03
CA ASN A 3 -29.05 -1.03 -13.13
C ASN A 3 -27.71 -1.13 -12.39
N LEU A 4 -27.61 -1.96 -11.35
CA LEU A 4 -26.40 -2.19 -10.58
C LEU A 4 -25.28 -2.83 -11.43
N HIS A 5 -25.61 -3.86 -12.20
CA HIS A 5 -24.64 -4.56 -13.06
C HIS A 5 -24.10 -3.67 -14.18
N ILE A 6 -24.91 -2.72 -14.67
CA ILE A 6 -24.47 -1.74 -15.67
C ILE A 6 -23.45 -0.78 -15.05
N LEU A 7 -23.71 -0.30 -13.83
CA LEU A 7 -22.80 0.59 -13.12
C LEU A 7 -21.46 -0.09 -12.81
N GLU A 8 -21.50 -1.34 -12.34
CA GLU A 8 -20.30 -2.15 -12.09
C GLU A 8 -19.43 -2.28 -13.34
N GLN A 9 -20.05 -2.60 -14.48
CA GLN A 9 -19.34 -2.75 -15.76
C GLN A 9 -18.75 -1.43 -16.27
N VAL A 10 -19.46 -0.30 -16.07
CA VAL A 10 -18.96 1.04 -16.41
C VAL A 10 -17.74 1.39 -15.55
N ILE A 11 -17.78 1.12 -14.25
CA ILE A 11 -16.65 1.36 -13.33
C ILE A 11 -15.45 0.52 -13.75
N SER A 12 -15.62 -0.79 -13.95
CA SER A 12 -14.52 -1.67 -14.37
C SER A 12 -13.91 -1.25 -15.70
N THR A 13 -14.71 -0.87 -16.68
CA THR A 13 -14.21 -0.42 -18.00
C THR A 13 -13.45 0.90 -17.88
N SER A 14 -13.90 1.80 -16.99
CA SER A 14 -13.26 3.10 -16.77
C SER A 14 -11.90 2.98 -16.06
N LEU A 15 -11.64 1.86 -15.39
CA LEU A 15 -10.36 1.60 -14.71
C LEU A 15 -9.28 1.01 -15.62
N GLU A 16 -9.62 0.52 -16.81
CA GLU A 16 -8.64 -0.16 -17.67
C GLU A 16 -7.41 0.71 -18.00
N PRO A 17 -7.52 2.01 -18.32
CA PRO A 17 -6.35 2.85 -18.53
C PRO A 17 -5.43 2.95 -17.30
N MET A 18 -6.01 3.00 -16.09
CA MET A 18 -5.24 3.01 -14.85
C MET A 18 -4.58 1.65 -14.58
N MET A 19 -5.23 0.55 -14.98
CA MET A 19 -4.64 -0.79 -14.87
C MET A 19 -3.40 -0.91 -15.76
N GLU A 20 -3.49 -0.45 -17.00
CA GLU A 20 -2.37 -0.44 -17.94
C GLU A 20 -1.21 0.41 -17.39
N GLU A 21 -1.49 1.62 -16.91
CA GLU A 21 -0.48 2.48 -16.29
C GLU A 21 0.17 1.82 -15.08
N ALA A 22 -0.62 1.18 -14.22
CA ALA A 22 -0.14 0.51 -13.03
C ALA A 22 0.75 -0.70 -13.35
N GLU A 23 0.39 -1.50 -14.36
CA GLU A 23 1.18 -2.64 -14.82
C GLU A 23 2.48 -2.21 -15.49
N GLU A 24 2.44 -1.17 -16.34
CA GLU A 24 3.62 -0.64 -17.03
C GLU A 24 4.66 -0.07 -16.06
N ASN A 25 4.19 0.65 -15.03
CA ASN A 25 5.04 1.38 -14.11
C ASN A 25 5.29 0.66 -12.77
N GLY A 26 4.74 -0.55 -12.59
CA GLY A 26 4.83 -1.30 -11.34
C GLY A 26 4.15 -0.59 -10.16
N LEU A 27 3.10 0.18 -10.42
CA LEU A 27 2.31 0.89 -9.41
C LEU A 27 1.15 0.02 -8.91
N TRP A 28 0.67 0.31 -7.72
CA TRP A 28 -0.47 -0.35 -7.09
C TRP A 28 -1.58 0.68 -6.84
N PHE A 29 -2.81 0.19 -6.86
CA PHE A 29 -3.99 0.96 -6.50
C PHE A 29 -4.04 1.16 -4.99
N TYR A 30 -4.16 2.42 -4.58
CA TYR A 30 -4.23 2.86 -3.20
C TYR A 30 -5.52 3.63 -2.97
N HIS A 31 -6.20 3.33 -1.86
CA HIS A 31 -7.37 4.07 -1.40
C HIS A 31 -7.34 4.18 0.13
N MET A 32 -7.65 5.37 0.65
CA MET A 32 -7.86 5.58 2.08
C MET A 32 -9.36 5.59 2.35
N THR A 33 -9.84 4.69 3.20
CA THR A 33 -11.26 4.66 3.58
C THR A 33 -11.62 5.86 4.46
N GLU A 34 -12.91 6.15 4.60
CA GLU A 34 -13.40 7.18 5.52
C GLU A 34 -13.01 6.93 6.99
N LEU A 35 -12.71 5.68 7.34
CA LEU A 35 -12.26 5.28 8.68
C LEU A 35 -10.73 5.39 8.85
N GLY A 36 -10.01 5.82 7.82
CA GLY A 36 -8.56 5.94 7.82
C GLY A 36 -7.82 4.61 7.60
N GLU A 37 -8.49 3.62 7.02
CA GLU A 37 -7.85 2.34 6.67
C GLU A 37 -7.25 2.41 5.26
N GLU A 38 -6.05 1.88 5.10
CA GLU A 38 -5.37 1.83 3.80
C GLU A 38 -5.71 0.55 3.04
N ILE A 39 -6.23 0.71 1.83
CA ILE A 39 -6.45 -0.38 0.89
C ILE A 39 -5.37 -0.32 -0.19
N TRP A 40 -4.63 -1.41 -0.32
CA TRP A 40 -3.60 -1.59 -1.35
C TRP A 40 -3.95 -2.78 -2.24
N CYS A 41 -4.00 -2.57 -3.54
CA CYS A 41 -4.30 -3.62 -4.51
C CYS A 41 -3.30 -3.59 -5.66
N SER A 42 -2.63 -4.72 -5.91
CA SER A 42 -1.92 -4.90 -7.17
C SER A 42 -2.93 -5.01 -8.33
N PRO A 43 -2.56 -4.66 -9.57
CA PRO A 43 -3.48 -4.77 -10.71
C PRO A 43 -4.08 -6.18 -10.88
N PRO A 44 -3.31 -7.29 -10.78
CA PRO A 44 -3.87 -8.63 -10.88
C PRO A 44 -4.84 -8.98 -9.74
N PHE A 45 -4.57 -8.46 -8.53
CA PHE A 45 -5.46 -8.66 -7.39
C PHE A 45 -6.78 -7.90 -7.60
N LEU A 46 -6.72 -6.63 -7.99
CA LEU A 46 -7.92 -5.82 -8.19
C LEU A 46 -8.80 -6.39 -9.30
N ARG A 47 -8.23 -6.80 -10.44
CA ARG A 47 -8.99 -7.50 -11.51
C ARG A 47 -9.71 -8.74 -10.99
N ARG A 48 -9.04 -9.54 -10.16
CA ARG A 48 -9.64 -10.76 -9.58
C ARG A 48 -10.80 -10.46 -8.63
N GLU A 49 -10.68 -9.42 -7.81
CA GLU A 49 -11.77 -9.06 -6.88
C GLU A 49 -12.95 -8.41 -7.63
N GLN A 50 -12.69 -7.59 -8.65
CA GLN A 50 -13.73 -7.03 -9.50
C GLN A 50 -14.52 -8.10 -10.26
N ALA A 51 -13.84 -9.15 -10.74
CA ALA A 51 -14.51 -10.30 -11.37
C ALA A 51 -15.47 -11.04 -10.42
N LYS A 52 -15.34 -10.85 -9.09
CA LYS A 52 -16.26 -11.39 -8.07
C LYS A 52 -17.30 -10.38 -7.60
N GLY A 53 -17.37 -9.19 -8.21
CA GLY A 53 -18.22 -8.09 -7.76
C GLY A 53 -17.73 -7.41 -6.48
N GLN A 54 -16.44 -7.54 -6.14
CA GLN A 54 -15.83 -6.90 -4.99
C GLN A 54 -14.94 -5.73 -5.42
N LEU A 55 -14.71 -4.77 -4.51
CA LEU A 55 -13.86 -3.60 -4.76
C LEU A 55 -14.23 -2.84 -6.05
N ILE A 56 -15.54 -2.73 -6.31
CA ILE A 56 -16.10 -1.91 -7.38
C ILE A 56 -16.08 -0.45 -6.91
N ILE A 57 -14.90 0.16 -6.98
CA ILE A 57 -14.62 1.53 -6.58
C ILE A 57 -14.27 2.33 -7.83
N ALA A 58 -14.86 3.52 -7.96
CA ALA A 58 -14.68 4.37 -9.13
C ALA A 58 -13.22 4.89 -9.25
N PRO A 59 -12.71 5.13 -10.47
CA PRO A 59 -11.35 5.62 -10.71
C PRO A 59 -10.91 6.80 -9.85
N GLU A 60 -11.78 7.78 -9.63
CA GLU A 60 -11.53 9.00 -8.86
C GLU A 60 -11.22 8.77 -7.37
N HIS A 61 -11.49 7.57 -6.87
CA HIS A 61 -11.19 7.18 -5.50
C HIS A 61 -9.89 6.38 -5.37
N TRP A 62 -9.27 6.03 -6.49
CA TRP A 62 -7.99 5.35 -6.52
C TRP A 62 -6.84 6.32 -6.80
N GLU A 63 -5.73 6.09 -6.11
CA GLU A 63 -4.44 6.65 -6.45
C GLU A 63 -3.49 5.54 -6.90
N LEU A 64 -2.64 5.80 -7.90
CA LEU A 64 -1.57 4.88 -8.25
C LEU A 64 -0.30 5.25 -7.47
N ARG A 65 0.21 4.31 -6.67
CA ARG A 65 1.38 4.54 -5.80
C ARG A 65 2.42 3.42 -5.95
N ASN A 66 3.69 3.77 -5.75
CA ASN A 66 4.77 2.79 -5.77
C ASN A 66 4.84 2.04 -4.42
N PRO A 67 4.55 0.72 -4.37
CA PRO A 67 4.52 -0.02 -3.12
C PRO A 67 5.91 -0.17 -2.49
N VAL A 68 6.98 -0.31 -3.28
CA VAL A 68 8.35 -0.44 -2.78
C VAL A 68 8.82 0.87 -2.14
N GLY A 69 8.52 1.99 -2.78
CA GLY A 69 8.77 3.32 -2.23
C GLY A 69 8.03 3.55 -0.91
N TYR A 70 6.77 3.10 -0.84
CA TYR A 70 5.98 3.17 0.38
C TYR A 70 6.55 2.31 1.51
N MET A 71 6.91 1.05 1.25
CA MET A 71 7.57 0.18 2.23
C MET A 71 8.89 0.77 2.73
N SER A 72 9.68 1.38 1.84
CA SER A 72 10.94 2.04 2.18
C SER A 72 10.71 3.25 3.11
N LYS A 73 9.64 4.01 2.87
CA LYS A 73 9.21 5.10 3.76
C LYS A 73 8.81 4.56 5.13
N LEU A 74 7.99 3.50 5.19
CA LEU A 74 7.58 2.89 6.47
C LEU A 74 8.77 2.41 7.29
N ALA A 75 9.75 1.76 6.66
CA ALA A 75 10.96 1.30 7.35
C ALA A 75 11.75 2.48 7.95
N ARG A 76 11.85 3.60 7.22
CA ARG A 76 12.48 4.82 7.72
C ARG A 76 11.70 5.43 8.88
N ASP A 77 10.38 5.58 8.74
CA ASP A 77 9.51 6.15 9.77
C ASP A 77 9.61 5.31 11.07
N CYS A 78 9.64 3.98 10.96
CA CYS A 78 9.87 3.09 12.11
C CYS A 78 11.23 3.32 12.76
N GLN A 79 12.30 3.47 11.97
CA GLN A 79 13.64 3.73 12.48
C GLN A 79 13.70 5.07 13.22
N ASP A 80 13.04 6.10 12.70
CA ASP A 80 12.98 7.42 13.33
C ASP A 80 12.27 7.37 14.69
N ILE A 81 11.16 6.62 14.79
CA ILE A 81 10.46 6.38 16.07
C ILE A 81 11.34 5.63 17.07
N ILE A 82 12.08 4.61 16.63
CA ILE A 82 13.02 3.87 17.49
C ILE A 82 14.14 4.78 17.99
N ASN A 83 14.67 5.65 17.13
CA ASN A 83 15.69 6.63 17.51
C ASN A 83 15.14 7.59 18.57
N GLU A 84 13.92 8.08 18.40
CA GLU A 84 13.24 8.95 19.37
C GLU A 84 13.06 8.23 20.73
N TYR A 85 12.56 6.99 20.71
CA TYR A 85 12.41 6.17 21.91
C TYR A 85 13.73 5.99 22.65
N ASN A 86 14.79 5.58 21.93
CA ASN A 86 16.10 5.34 22.51
C ASN A 86 16.73 6.62 23.07
N GLU A 87 16.49 7.77 22.42
CA GLU A 87 16.92 9.06 22.95
C GLU A 87 16.20 9.39 24.27
N MET A 88 14.89 9.17 24.34
CA MET A 88 14.12 9.37 25.57
C MET A 88 14.58 8.42 26.69
N ALA A 89 14.75 7.14 26.40
CA ALA A 89 15.24 6.14 27.35
C ALA A 89 16.60 6.58 27.96
N ARG A 90 17.52 7.03 27.10
CA ARG A 90 18.83 7.57 27.53
C ARG A 90 18.67 8.78 28.45
N ARG A 91 17.79 9.74 28.13
CA ARG A 91 17.53 10.93 28.97
C ARG A 91 16.96 10.53 30.34
N LEU A 92 16.16 9.47 30.38
CA LEU A 92 15.57 8.92 31.60
C LEU A 92 16.48 7.93 32.35
N LYS A 93 17.68 7.65 31.83
CA LYS A 93 18.63 6.64 32.37
C LYS A 93 18.04 5.22 32.41
N ILE A 94 17.14 4.91 31.49
CA ILE A 94 16.62 3.57 31.24
C ILE A 94 17.64 2.83 30.36
N GLN A 95 17.94 1.58 30.70
CA GLN A 95 18.94 0.77 29.98
C GLN A 95 18.35 0.05 28.75
N GLU A 96 17.03 -0.06 28.67
CA GLU A 96 16.34 -0.69 27.56
C GLU A 96 16.45 0.15 26.28
N THR A 97 16.73 -0.51 25.16
CA THR A 97 16.76 0.08 23.82
C THR A 97 16.03 -0.82 22.84
N LEU A 98 15.42 -0.22 21.82
CA LEU A 98 14.80 -0.92 20.71
C LEU A 98 15.73 -0.92 19.48
N GLU A 99 15.62 -1.95 18.66
CA GLU A 99 16.35 -2.08 17.39
C GLU A 99 15.39 -2.61 16.31
N LEU A 100 15.47 -2.05 15.11
CA LEU A 100 14.75 -2.55 13.94
C LEU A 100 15.61 -3.59 13.24
N VAL A 101 15.11 -4.82 13.14
CA VAL A 101 15.80 -5.90 12.44
C VAL A 101 15.09 -6.20 11.12
N THR A 102 15.82 -6.09 10.02
CA THR A 102 15.32 -6.47 8.68
C THR A 102 15.85 -7.85 8.32
N HIS A 103 14.94 -8.79 8.05
CA HIS A 103 15.29 -10.10 7.50
C HIS A 103 15.01 -10.09 6.00
N SER A 104 15.97 -9.66 5.21
CA SER A 104 15.88 -9.79 3.74
C SER A 104 16.43 -11.14 3.30
N THR A 105 15.70 -11.84 2.44
CA THR A 105 16.18 -13.04 1.74
C THR A 105 16.81 -12.70 0.38
N HIS A 106 16.97 -11.40 0.05
CA HIS A 106 17.54 -10.98 -1.23
C HIS A 106 19.07 -11.18 -1.21
N PRO A 107 19.67 -11.99 -2.11
CA PRO A 107 21.09 -12.32 -2.08
C PRO A 107 22.05 -11.15 -2.38
N ALA A 108 21.52 -9.94 -2.59
CA ALA A 108 22.27 -8.73 -2.91
C ALA A 108 22.22 -7.67 -1.80
N ASP A 109 21.48 -7.89 -0.71
CA ASP A 109 21.53 -6.98 0.43
C ASP A 109 22.84 -7.20 1.21
N PRO A 110 23.56 -6.12 1.59
CA PRO A 110 24.82 -6.25 2.29
C PRO A 110 24.59 -6.94 3.64
N ARG A 111 25.34 -8.02 3.87
CA ARG A 111 25.51 -8.64 5.18
C ARG A 111 26.30 -7.73 6.12
#